data_AF-A0A1V5KD98-F1
#
_entry.id   AF-A0A1V5KD98-F1
#
_cell.length_a   1.000
_cell.length_b   1.000
_cell.length_c   1.000
_cell.angle_alpha   90.00
_cell.angle_beta   90.00
_cell.angle_gamma   90.00
#
_symmetry.space_group_name_H-M   'P 1'
#
loop_
_entity.id
_entity.type
_entity.pdbx_description
1 polymer ?
#
loop_
_entity_poly.entity_id
_entity_poly.type
_entity_poly.pdbx_seq_one_letter_code
_entity_poly.pdbx_strand_id
1 'polypeptide(L)'
;MVHLLPHWNWRPGQSVDVIAYTNCDEVRLFLNEQPLEAKKMMPERKLSLRWTLPFTAGVLRAEGFRNGRLVAVDTVRTAGDAVKIVLSADKSRLLADNQDLSFVTVKVTDVDGTLCPTADHLVLFEIAGQGKIAGVGNGDPVSRESCKGRQRHAFNGLCQVVLQSTDTKGRIELKASSLGLADAKITVLTE
;
A
#
# COMPACT_ATOMS: atom_id res chain seq x y z
N MET A 1 -16.16 -2.37 8.88
CA MET A 1 -14.94 -1.77 8.29
C MET A 1 -15.15 -0.28 8.18
N VAL A 2 -14.06 0.47 8.25
CA VAL A 2 -13.99 1.90 7.92
C VAL A 2 -12.73 2.05 7.06
N HIS A 3 -12.77 2.92 6.05
CA HIS A 3 -11.63 3.21 5.20
C HIS A 3 -11.56 4.70 4.88
N LEU A 4 -10.42 5.32 5.14
CA LEU A 4 -10.14 6.74 4.89
C LEU A 4 -9.49 6.96 3.53
N LEU A 5 -9.90 8.04 2.88
CA LEU A 5 -9.22 8.64 1.74
C LEU A 5 -9.35 10.17 1.80
N PRO A 6 -8.39 10.93 1.25
CA PRO A 6 -7.18 10.49 0.54
C PRO A 6 -6.02 10.13 1.50
N HIS A 7 -4.79 10.02 0.96
CA HIS A 7 -3.56 10.01 1.77
C HIS A 7 -3.39 11.34 2.54
N TRP A 8 -2.43 11.41 3.47
CA TRP A 8 -2.22 12.57 4.36
C TRP A 8 -0.89 13.29 4.12
N ASN A 9 -0.56 13.58 2.86
CA ASN A 9 0.63 14.31 2.44
C ASN A 9 0.20 15.47 1.54
N TRP A 10 -0.05 16.64 2.15
CA TRP A 10 -0.55 17.84 1.46
C TRP A 10 0.27 19.07 1.84
N ARG A 11 -0.04 20.23 1.25
CA ARG A 11 0.60 21.49 1.65
C ARG A 11 0.03 21.96 2.99
N PRO A 12 0.85 22.46 3.93
CA PRO A 12 0.36 23.00 5.20
C PRO A 12 -0.81 23.99 5.00
N GLY A 13 -1.91 23.78 5.72
CA GLY A 13 -3.11 24.62 5.66
C GLY A 13 -4.01 24.39 4.44
N GLN A 14 -3.63 23.53 3.49
CA GLN A 14 -4.49 23.18 2.36
C GLN A 14 -5.79 22.53 2.84
N SER A 15 -6.93 22.98 2.30
CA SER A 15 -8.23 22.36 2.58
C SER A 15 -8.32 21.00 1.87
N VAL A 16 -8.56 19.92 2.62
CA VAL A 16 -8.65 18.55 2.11
C VAL A 16 -10.03 17.97 2.43
N ASP A 17 -10.69 17.44 1.40
CA ASP A 17 -11.93 16.68 1.56
C ASP A 17 -11.61 15.24 1.95
N VAL A 18 -11.76 14.95 3.23
CA VAL A 18 -11.61 13.62 3.81
C VAL A 18 -12.92 12.87 3.67
N ILE A 19 -12.85 11.65 3.14
CA ILE A 19 -13.97 10.76 2.97
C ILE A 19 -13.70 9.47 3.75
N ALA A 20 -14.70 8.99 4.47
CA ALA A 20 -14.70 7.65 5.04
C ALA A 20 -15.79 6.80 4.36
N TYR A 21 -15.38 5.67 3.77
CA TYR A 21 -16.29 4.58 3.42
C TYR A 21 -16.43 3.66 4.62
N THR A 22 -17.66 3.33 5.00
CA THR A 22 -17.89 2.54 6.21
C THR A 22 -19.23 1.83 6.15
N ASN A 23 -19.32 0.68 6.83
CA ASN A 23 -20.57 0.00 7.13
C ASN A 23 -20.91 0.05 8.64
N CYS A 24 -20.34 1.03 9.34
CA CYS A 24 -20.60 1.33 10.74
C CYS A 24 -21.71 2.38 10.87
N ASP A 25 -22.33 2.48 12.04
CA ASP A 25 -23.43 3.40 12.31
C ASP A 25 -22.91 4.84 12.49
N GLU A 26 -21.70 4.98 13.03
CA GLU A 26 -21.03 6.24 13.33
C GLU A 26 -19.53 6.12 13.04
N VAL A 27 -18.91 7.21 12.61
CA VAL A 27 -17.46 7.36 12.57
C VAL A 27 -17.05 8.59 13.37
N ARG A 28 -16.09 8.39 14.27
CA ARG A 28 -15.39 9.45 14.99
C ARG A 28 -14.03 9.64 14.36
N LEU A 29 -13.74 10.87 13.95
CA LEU A 29 -12.49 11.23 13.29
C LEU A 29 -11.59 11.94 14.29
N PHE A 30 -10.29 11.67 14.23
CA PHE A 30 -9.27 12.27 15.09
C PHE A 30 -8.11 12.73 14.24
N LEU A 31 -7.60 13.93 14.52
CA LEU A 31 -6.36 14.44 13.94
C LEU A 31 -5.37 14.69 15.08
N ASN A 32 -4.24 13.99 15.07
CA ASN A 32 -3.23 14.08 16.13
C ASN A 32 -3.82 13.87 17.54
N GLU A 33 -4.61 12.80 17.69
CA GLU A 33 -5.37 12.44 18.90
C GLU A 33 -6.45 13.45 19.33
N GLN A 34 -6.60 14.58 18.64
CA GLN A 34 -7.67 15.54 18.90
C GLN A 34 -8.96 15.09 18.19
N PRO A 35 -10.09 14.95 18.91
CA PRO A 35 -11.36 14.58 18.31
C PRO A 35 -11.87 15.70 17.38
N LEU A 36 -12.36 15.29 16.22
CA LEU A 36 -13.07 16.13 15.26
C LEU A 36 -14.57 15.80 15.30
N GLU A 37 -15.34 16.38 14.38
CA GLU A 37 -16.77 16.11 14.26
C GLU A 37 -17.05 14.61 14.05
N ALA A 38 -17.85 13.99 14.92
CA ALA A 38 -18.36 12.65 14.70
C ALA A 38 -19.53 12.69 13.70
N LYS A 39 -19.57 11.78 12.73
CA LYS A 39 -20.66 11.71 11.74
C LYS A 39 -21.33 10.35 11.78
N LYS A 40 -22.66 10.36 11.78
CA LYS A 40 -23.50 9.17 11.71
C LYS A 40 -23.89 8.86 10.27
N MET A 41 -23.98 7.58 9.96
CA MET A 41 -24.54 7.13 8.70
C MET A 41 -26.04 7.42 8.68
N MET A 42 -26.51 8.12 7.65
CA MET A 42 -27.94 8.42 7.49
C MET A 42 -28.60 7.34 6.63
N PRO A 43 -29.80 6.84 6.99
CA PRO A 43 -30.53 5.84 6.20
C PRO A 43 -30.80 6.28 4.74
N GLU A 44 -30.87 7.60 4.52
CA GLU A 44 -31.32 8.26 3.29
C GLU A 44 -30.28 8.30 2.13
N ARG A 45 -29.38 7.31 1.98
CA ARG A 45 -28.44 7.15 0.82
C ARG A 45 -27.05 7.81 0.89
N LYS A 46 -26.49 8.16 2.05
CA LYS A 46 -25.06 8.53 2.08
C LYS A 46 -24.21 7.27 2.07
N LEU A 47 -23.51 6.98 0.97
CA LEU A 47 -22.56 5.86 0.88
C LEU A 47 -21.19 6.18 1.53
N SER A 48 -21.02 7.40 2.06
CA SER A 48 -19.78 7.88 2.63
C SER A 48 -20.02 9.02 3.61
N LEU A 49 -19.10 9.17 4.56
CA LEU A 49 -19.03 10.32 5.47
C LEU A 49 -17.92 11.25 4.98
N ARG A 50 -18.13 12.57 5.07
CA ARG A 50 -17.20 13.56 4.51
C ARG A 50 -16.92 14.68 5.49
N TRP A 51 -15.66 15.10 5.57
CA TRP A 51 -15.15 16.24 6.33
C TRP A 51 -14.28 17.09 5.41
N THR A 52 -14.22 18.39 5.66
CA THR A 52 -13.28 19.28 4.99
C THR A 52 -12.37 19.83 6.07
N LEU A 53 -11.08 19.49 6.01
CA LEU A 53 -10.11 19.79 7.08
C LEU A 53 -8.91 20.55 6.51
N PRO A 54 -8.40 21.58 7.20
CA PRO A 54 -7.10 22.15 6.88
C PRO A 54 -6.00 21.12 7.22
N PHE A 55 -5.11 20.87 6.26
CA PHE A 55 -4.04 19.90 6.44
C PHE A 55 -3.06 20.35 7.52
N THR A 56 -2.87 19.47 8.50
CA THR A 56 -1.78 19.50 9.48
C THR A 56 -1.12 18.13 9.47
N ALA A 57 0.21 18.10 9.37
CA ALA A 57 0.96 16.86 9.34
C ALA A 57 0.73 16.02 10.62
N GLY A 58 0.80 14.70 10.47
CA GLY A 58 0.68 13.75 11.55
C GLY A 58 -0.25 12.60 11.21
N VAL A 59 -1.18 12.28 12.11
CA VAL A 59 -2.00 11.07 12.04
C VAL A 59 -3.48 11.44 11.98
N LEU A 60 -4.15 11.03 10.91
CA LEU A 60 -5.60 11.09 10.78
C LEU A 60 -6.17 9.68 10.99
N ARG A 61 -7.02 9.55 12.01
CA ARG A 61 -7.53 8.26 12.47
C ARG A 61 -9.06 8.28 12.48
N ALA A 62 -9.68 7.27 11.87
CA ALA A 62 -11.12 7.07 11.88
C ALA A 62 -11.48 5.85 12.71
N GLU A 63 -12.39 6.04 13.65
CA GLU A 63 -12.96 4.98 14.48
C GLU A 63 -14.41 4.74 14.08
N GLY A 64 -14.72 3.54 13.58
CA GLY A 64 -16.06 3.10 13.21
C GLY A 64 -16.77 2.40 14.37
N PHE A 65 -17.96 2.88 14.71
CA PHE A 65 -18.80 2.35 15.79
C PHE A 65 -20.07 1.67 15.27
N ARG A 66 -20.43 0.54 15.87
CA ARG A 66 -21.71 -0.14 15.64
C ARG A 66 -22.38 -0.42 16.98
N ASN A 67 -23.65 -0.04 17.14
CA ASN A 67 -24.40 -0.12 18.41
C ASN A 67 -23.62 0.49 19.59
N GLY A 68 -22.94 1.62 19.34
CA GLY A 68 -22.13 2.32 20.34
C GLY A 68 -20.78 1.67 20.70
N ARG A 69 -20.40 0.55 20.06
CA ARG A 69 -19.11 -0.13 20.29
C ARG A 69 -18.14 0.11 19.15
N LEU A 70 -16.86 0.30 19.46
CA LEU A 70 -15.79 0.39 18.47
C LEU A 70 -15.62 -0.96 17.77
N VAL A 71 -15.71 -0.99 16.44
CA VAL A 71 -15.63 -2.22 15.64
C VAL A 71 -14.65 -2.15 14.48
N ALA A 72 -14.16 -0.96 14.12
CA ALA A 72 -13.17 -0.79 13.07
C ALA A 72 -12.34 0.48 13.31
N VAL A 73 -11.07 0.44 12.93
CA VAL A 73 -10.18 1.60 12.92
C VAL A 73 -9.46 1.63 11.58
N ASP A 74 -9.34 2.81 10.99
CA ASP A 74 -8.42 3.08 9.89
C ASP A 74 -7.57 4.30 10.21
N THR A 75 -6.37 4.35 9.65
CA THR A 75 -5.41 5.42 9.93
C THR A 75 -4.58 5.72 8.69
N VAL A 76 -4.52 7.01 8.33
CA VAL A 76 -3.57 7.54 7.35
C VAL A 76 -2.59 8.46 8.06
N ARG A 77 -1.32 8.37 7.69
CA ARG A 77 -0.22 9.13 8.30
C ARG A 77 0.49 9.95 7.24
N THR A 78 0.97 11.13 7.62
CA THR A 78 1.90 11.88 6.79
C THR A 78 3.21 11.12 6.69
N ALA A 79 3.54 10.64 5.50
CA ALA A 79 4.83 10.01 5.25
C ALA A 79 5.95 11.05 5.22
N GLY A 80 7.12 10.69 5.75
CA GLY A 80 8.36 11.43 5.53
C GLY A 80 8.96 11.15 4.14
N ASP A 81 10.25 11.50 4.00
CA ASP A 81 11.01 11.21 2.79
C ASP A 81 11.10 9.70 2.53
N ALA A 82 11.08 9.30 1.26
CA ALA A 82 11.26 7.92 0.87
C ALA A 82 12.69 7.46 1.17
N VAL A 83 12.83 6.38 1.94
CA VAL A 83 14.16 5.87 2.34
C VAL A 83 14.33 4.36 2.18
N LYS A 84 13.26 3.57 2.03
CA LYS A 84 13.37 2.11 1.96
C LYS A 84 12.28 1.45 1.14
N ILE A 85 12.62 0.28 0.60
CA ILE A 85 11.67 -0.63 -0.05
C ILE A 85 11.14 -1.63 0.98
N VAL A 86 9.86 -1.97 0.90
CA VAL A 86 9.24 -3.07 1.66
C VAL A 86 8.59 -4.04 0.69
N LEU A 87 8.91 -5.33 0.82
CA LEU A 87 8.37 -6.41 -0.01
C LEU A 87 7.36 -7.24 0.76
N SER A 88 6.24 -7.58 0.12
CA SER A 88 5.22 -8.49 0.66
C SER A 88 4.72 -9.43 -0.41
N ALA A 89 4.94 -10.73 -0.24
CA ALA A 89 4.39 -11.77 -1.10
C ALA A 89 2.98 -12.16 -0.64
N ASP A 90 2.07 -12.37 -1.59
CA ASP A 90 0.76 -12.98 -1.31
C ASP A 90 0.88 -14.46 -0.89
N LYS A 91 1.87 -15.16 -1.44
CA LYS A 91 2.22 -16.55 -1.17
C LYS A 91 3.71 -16.68 -0.93
N SER A 92 4.08 -17.31 0.18
CA SER A 92 5.48 -17.62 0.51
C SER A 92 5.90 -19.04 0.10
N ARG A 93 4.97 -19.85 -0.41
CA ARG A 93 5.19 -21.21 -0.94
C ARG A 93 4.43 -21.38 -2.25
N LEU A 94 5.08 -21.99 -3.24
CA LEU A 94 4.53 -22.26 -4.57
C LEU A 94 4.73 -23.74 -4.92
N LEU A 95 3.85 -24.27 -5.76
CA LEU A 95 4.06 -25.56 -6.39
C LEU A 95 5.19 -25.45 -7.43
N ALA A 96 6.11 -26.42 -7.44
CA ALA A 96 7.16 -26.54 -8.44
C ALA A 96 6.61 -27.18 -9.74
N ASP A 97 5.67 -26.50 -10.40
CA ASP A 97 4.94 -26.98 -11.58
C ASP A 97 5.14 -26.10 -12.84
N ASN A 98 6.10 -25.17 -12.79
CA ASN A 98 6.38 -24.18 -13.83
C ASN A 98 5.20 -23.26 -14.18
N GLN A 99 4.17 -23.17 -13.33
CA GLN A 99 2.95 -22.40 -13.57
C GLN A 99 2.55 -21.54 -12.38
N ASP A 100 2.79 -22.00 -11.16
CA ASP A 100 2.37 -21.32 -9.95
C ASP A 100 3.08 -19.96 -9.77
N LEU A 101 2.32 -18.97 -9.30
CA LEU A 101 2.73 -17.57 -9.25
C LEU A 101 2.69 -17.02 -7.83
N SER A 102 3.66 -16.20 -7.45
CA SER A 102 3.54 -15.30 -6.29
C SER A 102 3.59 -13.84 -6.74
N PHE A 103 2.61 -13.06 -6.28
CA PHE A 103 2.53 -11.63 -6.49
C PHE A 103 3.21 -10.92 -5.33
N VAL A 104 4.38 -10.34 -5.59
CA VAL A 104 5.13 -9.57 -4.61
C VAL A 104 4.79 -8.09 -4.78
N THR A 105 4.09 -7.54 -3.78
CA THR A 105 3.86 -6.10 -3.67
C THR A 105 5.13 -5.42 -3.20
N VAL A 106 5.52 -4.35 -3.90
CA VAL A 106 6.69 -3.54 -3.63
C VAL A 106 6.21 -2.17 -3.19
N LYS A 107 6.56 -1.77 -1.96
CA LYS A 107 6.18 -0.47 -1.38
C LYS A 107 7.41 0.41 -1.19
N VAL A 108 7.29 1.67 -1.57
CA VAL A 108 8.26 2.72 -1.20
C VAL A 108 7.77 3.38 0.08
N THR A 109 8.61 3.37 1.12
CA THR A 109 8.23 3.86 2.45
C THR A 109 9.26 4.79 3.05
N ASP A 110 8.82 5.59 4.01
CA ASP A 110 9.69 6.38 4.87
C ASP A 110 10.40 5.52 5.94
N VAL A 111 11.16 6.16 6.82
CA VAL A 111 11.95 5.48 7.86
C VAL A 111 11.07 4.68 8.81
N ASP A 112 9.85 5.15 9.08
CA ASP A 112 8.88 4.53 9.98
C ASP A 112 8.05 3.44 9.27
N GLY A 113 8.22 3.28 7.95
CA GLY A 113 7.46 2.30 7.15
C GLY A 113 6.11 2.83 6.65
N THR A 114 5.84 4.14 6.77
CA THR A 114 4.68 4.77 6.16
C THR A 114 4.84 4.79 4.64
N LEU A 115 3.81 4.36 3.90
CA LEU A 115 3.79 4.43 2.45
C LEU A 115 3.96 5.87 1.99
N CYS A 116 4.95 6.15 1.14
CA CYS A 116 5.09 7.45 0.49
C CYS A 116 4.09 7.53 -0.67
N PRO A 117 2.95 8.24 -0.52
CA PRO A 117 1.79 8.05 -1.39
C PRO A 117 1.96 8.65 -2.79
N THR A 118 3.03 9.41 -3.02
CA THR A 118 3.37 10.05 -4.29
C THR A 118 4.70 9.56 -4.85
N ALA A 119 5.32 8.54 -4.25
CA ALA A 119 6.61 8.03 -4.69
C ALA A 119 6.49 7.29 -6.04
N ASP A 120 7.44 7.56 -6.93
CA ASP A 120 7.50 7.04 -8.30
C ASP A 120 8.83 6.35 -8.65
N HIS A 121 9.71 6.16 -7.65
CA HIS A 121 11.04 5.58 -7.78
C HIS A 121 11.10 4.35 -8.71
N LEU A 122 12.11 4.30 -9.59
CA LEU A 122 12.44 3.12 -10.38
C LEU A 122 13.01 2.02 -9.48
N VAL A 123 12.30 0.90 -9.38
CA VAL A 123 12.78 -0.28 -8.65
C VAL A 123 13.35 -1.29 -9.63
N LEU A 124 14.55 -1.79 -9.34
CA LEU A 124 15.25 -2.86 -10.05
C LEU A 124 15.10 -4.18 -9.31
N PHE A 125 14.95 -5.28 -10.04
CA PHE A 125 14.69 -6.62 -9.51
C PHE A 125 15.80 -7.61 -9.90
N GLU A 126 16.41 -8.21 -8.89
CA GLU A 126 17.35 -9.31 -9.04
C GLU A 126 16.71 -10.58 -8.48
N ILE A 127 16.71 -11.66 -9.27
CA ILE A 127 16.17 -12.97 -8.88
C ILE A 127 17.25 -14.04 -9.00
N ALA A 128 17.27 -14.94 -8.01
CA ALA A 128 18.11 -16.14 -7.98
C ALA A 128 17.31 -17.37 -7.52
N GLY A 129 17.79 -18.56 -7.87
CA GLY A 129 17.18 -19.84 -7.47
C GLY A 129 16.11 -20.35 -8.44
N GLN A 130 15.16 -21.13 -7.91
CA GLN A 130 14.22 -21.94 -8.69
C GLN A 130 12.96 -21.18 -9.12
N GLY A 131 13.17 -20.03 -9.77
CA GLY A 131 12.07 -19.20 -10.25
C GLY A 131 12.49 -18.16 -11.28
N LYS A 132 11.49 -17.56 -11.92
CA LYS A 132 11.66 -16.50 -12.91
C LYS A 132 10.68 -15.37 -12.66
N ILE A 133 11.00 -14.18 -13.15
CA ILE A 133 10.06 -13.05 -13.16
C ILE A 133 9.11 -13.25 -14.33
N ALA A 134 7.84 -13.51 -14.05
CA ALA A 134 6.80 -13.64 -15.07
C ALA A 134 6.37 -12.29 -15.63
N GLY A 135 6.44 -11.24 -14.81
CA GLY A 135 6.12 -9.87 -15.22
C GLY A 135 6.21 -8.87 -14.09
N VAL A 136 6.05 -7.60 -14.45
CA VAL A 136 6.06 -6.44 -13.55
C VAL A 136 4.92 -5.49 -13.91
N GLY A 137 4.45 -4.70 -12.95
CA GLY A 137 3.39 -3.71 -13.16
C GLY A 137 3.27 -2.74 -12.00
N ASN A 138 2.53 -1.65 -12.17
CA ASN A 138 2.31 -0.64 -11.13
C ASN A 138 0.89 -0.04 -11.14
N GLY A 139 0.06 -0.43 -12.11
CA GLY A 139 -1.32 0.08 -12.23
C GLY A 139 -1.43 1.48 -12.82
N ASP A 140 -0.34 2.09 -13.27
CA ASP A 140 -0.38 3.35 -14.01
C ASP A 140 -0.97 3.11 -15.42
N PRO A 141 -2.16 3.65 -15.73
CA PRO A 141 -2.82 3.42 -17.02
C PRO A 141 -2.14 4.14 -18.19
N VAL A 142 -1.26 5.10 -17.94
CA VAL A 142 -0.55 5.85 -19.00
C VAL A 142 0.92 5.43 -19.16
N SER A 143 1.44 4.57 -18.28
CA SER A 143 2.81 4.05 -18.39
C SER A 143 2.99 3.21 -19.66
N ARG A 144 4.10 3.45 -20.34
CA ARG A 144 4.54 2.69 -21.53
C ARG A 144 5.66 1.70 -21.22
N GLU A 145 6.02 1.54 -19.94
CA GLU A 145 7.04 0.59 -19.52
C GLU A 145 6.60 -0.85 -19.80
N SER A 146 7.55 -1.69 -20.19
CA SER A 146 7.28 -3.11 -20.46
C SER A 146 6.71 -3.82 -19.22
N CYS A 147 5.72 -4.68 -19.44
CA CYS A 147 5.24 -5.62 -18.41
C CYS A 147 6.14 -6.86 -18.29
N LYS A 148 7.14 -7.01 -19.18
CA LYS A 148 8.18 -8.05 -19.16
C LYS A 148 9.53 -7.39 -18.93
N GLY A 149 10.14 -7.63 -17.77
CA GLY A 149 11.41 -7.02 -17.44
C GLY A 149 11.80 -7.24 -15.98
N ARG A 150 12.87 -6.57 -15.58
CA ARG A 150 13.47 -6.63 -14.25
C ARG A 150 13.47 -5.27 -13.56
N GLN A 151 12.56 -4.38 -13.97
CA GLN A 151 12.43 -3.05 -13.38
C GLN A 151 11.01 -2.50 -13.55
N ARG A 152 10.59 -1.64 -12.63
CA ARG A 152 9.32 -0.91 -12.73
C ARG A 152 9.33 0.34 -11.86
N HIS A 153 8.83 1.47 -12.37
CA HIS A 153 8.55 2.63 -11.51
C HIS A 153 7.42 2.32 -10.55
N ALA A 154 7.53 2.82 -9.31
CA ALA A 154 6.38 2.90 -8.42
C ALA A 154 5.32 3.84 -9.02
N PHE A 155 4.06 3.63 -8.68
CA PHE A 155 2.96 4.52 -8.97
C PHE A 155 2.16 4.68 -7.68
N ASN A 156 2.04 5.91 -7.19
CA ASN A 156 1.50 6.22 -5.86
C ASN A 156 2.13 5.38 -4.73
N GLY A 157 3.46 5.22 -4.80
CA GLY A 157 4.26 4.49 -3.82
C GLY A 157 4.30 2.96 -3.99
N LEU A 158 3.64 2.40 -5.00
CA LEU A 158 3.51 0.96 -5.19
C LEU A 158 3.94 0.49 -6.58
N CYS A 159 4.61 -0.65 -6.66
CA CYS A 159 4.65 -1.48 -7.86
C CYS A 159 4.56 -2.97 -7.47
N GLN A 160 4.60 -3.85 -8.46
CA GLN A 160 4.44 -5.28 -8.28
C GLN A 160 5.39 -6.04 -9.20
N VAL A 161 5.96 -7.13 -8.69
CA VAL A 161 6.71 -8.12 -9.45
C VAL A 161 6.08 -9.49 -9.23
N VAL A 162 5.89 -10.24 -10.31
CA VAL A 162 5.26 -11.57 -10.28
C VAL A 162 6.35 -12.62 -10.45
N LEU A 163 6.52 -13.45 -9.43
CA LEU A 163 7.41 -14.59 -9.43
C LEU A 163 6.66 -15.81 -9.95
N GLN A 164 7.31 -16.63 -10.76
CA GLN A 164 6.79 -17.92 -11.23
C GLN A 164 7.77 -19.01 -10.84
N SER A 165 7.25 -20.12 -10.32
CA SER A 165 8.04 -21.31 -10.02
C SER A 165 8.62 -21.93 -11.29
N THR A 166 9.67 -22.73 -11.14
CA THR A 166 10.05 -23.72 -12.16
C THR A 166 9.42 -25.08 -11.83
N ASP A 167 9.79 -26.13 -12.55
CA ASP A 167 9.42 -27.52 -12.29
C ASP A 167 10.30 -28.20 -11.21
N THR A 168 11.13 -27.42 -10.53
CA THR A 168 12.13 -27.91 -9.58
C THR A 168 11.93 -27.27 -8.21
N LYS A 169 11.88 -28.09 -7.16
CA LYS A 169 11.77 -27.65 -5.78
C LYS A 169 13.00 -26.88 -5.31
N GLY A 170 12.83 -25.97 -4.37
CA GLY A 170 13.91 -25.13 -3.86
C GLY A 170 13.43 -23.82 -3.29
N ARG A 171 14.18 -22.74 -3.59
CA ARG A 171 13.86 -21.38 -3.16
C ARG A 171 14.04 -20.40 -4.29
N ILE A 172 13.25 -19.34 -4.24
CA ILE A 172 13.36 -18.14 -5.06
C ILE A 172 13.78 -17.01 -4.13
N GLU A 173 14.90 -16.37 -4.42
CA GLU A 173 15.35 -15.17 -3.72
C GLU A 173 15.17 -13.97 -4.64
N LEU A 174 14.32 -13.03 -4.22
CA LEU A 174 14.10 -11.77 -4.90
C LEU A 174 14.75 -10.65 -4.09
N LYS A 175 15.57 -9.84 -4.75
CA LYS A 175 16.10 -8.58 -4.24
C LYS A 175 15.52 -7.43 -5.06
N ALA A 176 15.09 -6.38 -4.36
CA ALA A 176 14.63 -5.13 -4.95
C ALA A 176 15.54 -3.97 -4.49
N SER A 177 15.96 -3.14 -5.42
CA SER A 177 16.86 -2.00 -5.17
C SER A 177 16.40 -0.77 -5.93
N SER A 178 16.67 0.43 -5.40
CA SER A 178 16.39 1.70 -6.07
C SER A 178 17.39 2.76 -5.62
N LEU A 179 17.68 3.73 -6.50
CA LEU A 179 18.62 4.80 -6.18
C LEU A 179 18.11 5.60 -4.97
N GLY A 180 18.95 5.70 -3.93
CA GLY A 180 18.63 6.46 -2.71
C GLY A 180 17.74 5.73 -1.71
N LEU A 181 17.28 4.49 -2.00
CA LEU A 181 16.49 3.68 -1.07
C LEU A 181 17.31 2.50 -0.53
N ALA A 182 17.05 2.12 0.71
CA ALA A 182 17.53 0.85 1.23
C ALA A 182 16.87 -0.33 0.50
N ASP A 183 17.72 -1.26 0.04
CA ASP A 183 17.32 -2.48 -0.64
C ASP A 183 16.47 -3.40 0.25
N ALA A 184 15.65 -4.23 -0.38
CA ALA A 184 14.86 -5.26 0.28
C ALA A 184 15.05 -6.63 -0.35
N LYS A 185 14.90 -7.69 0.44
CA LYS A 185 14.93 -9.08 -0.02
C LYS A 185 13.73 -9.85 0.52
N ILE A 186 13.25 -10.80 -0.27
CA ILE A 186 12.22 -11.77 0.16
C ILE A 186 12.53 -13.14 -0.43
N THR A 187 12.18 -14.19 0.31
CA THR A 187 12.32 -15.58 -0.13
C THR A 187 10.95 -16.23 -0.27
N VAL A 188 10.74 -16.92 -1.39
CA VAL A 188 9.56 -17.77 -1.65
C VAL A 188 10.05 -19.20 -1.87
N LEU A 189 9.41 -20.19 -1.26
CA LEU A 189 9.79 -21.60 -1.40
C LEU A 189 9.02 -22.26 -2.54
N THR A 190 9.65 -23.19 -3.24
CA THR A 190 9.00 -24.05 -4.24
C THR A 190 8.99 -25.49 -3.77
N GLU A 191 7.83 -26.12 -3.76
CA GLU A 191 7.57 -27.45 -3.19
C GLU A 191 6.95 -28.44 -4.15
#